data_AF-A0A8G1QTN7-F1
#
_entry.id   AF-A0A8G1QTN7-F1
#
_cell.length_a   1.000
_cell.length_b   1.000
_cell.length_c   1.000
_cell.angle_alpha   90.00
_cell.angle_beta   90.00
_cell.angle_gamma   90.00
#
_symmetry.space_group_name_H-M   'P 1'
#
loop_
_entity.id
_entity.type
_entity.pdbx_description
1 polymer ?
#
loop_
_entity_poly.entity_id
_entity_poly.type
_entity_poly.pdbx_seq_one_letter_code
_entity_poly.pdbx_strand_id
1 'polypeptide(L)'
;MRRIKVALDILRARRCGSTRHLPGHRPLSRGFAAKVTPGIPSVTAREMLDSQRRSHVGDIHHHLRTSGILKIRLLFPDDDSQYLERIILNLCAHHGHGPPTRHSASRGWFWDVRPSSAGIETGVPLARSETMQEFQWHTDCSYESAPPKYFALQVLQPDRYGGGTLSLMTIAKLAHHLSPAVQKALFEPEFKIKIPLEFSKQPDQQHIMGSILGLDKMDNSLVVRFREDLIEPMNPRAAAAYEELKVALNQLAKNLQSED
;
A
#
# COMPACT_ATOMS: atom_id res chain seq x y z
N MET A 1 4.65 20.21 9.82
CA MET A 1 4.55 19.31 8.65
C MET A 1 4.55 17.88 9.18
N ARG A 2 3.39 17.25 9.36
CA ARG A 2 3.30 15.84 9.79
C ARG A 2 2.68 15.05 8.64
N ARG A 3 3.53 14.38 7.85
CA ARG A 3 3.11 13.57 6.70
C ARG A 3 2.61 12.23 7.23
N ILE A 4 1.51 11.70 6.69
CA ILE A 4 1.02 10.35 6.97
C ILE A 4 1.59 9.43 5.88
N LYS A 5 2.65 8.68 6.15
CA LYS A 5 3.19 7.71 5.17
C LYS A 5 2.34 6.45 5.24
N VAL A 6 1.45 6.25 4.26
CA VAL A 6 0.60 5.06 4.20
C VAL A 6 0.90 4.32 2.89
N ALA A 7 1.27 3.05 3.07
CA ALA A 7 1.43 1.97 2.11
C ALA A 7 2.38 2.16 0.91
N LEU A 8 3.41 1.30 0.87
CA LEU A 8 3.88 0.75 -0.40
C LEU A 8 2.78 -0.19 -0.94
N ASP A 9 2.10 0.21 -2.02
CA ASP A 9 1.31 -0.73 -2.83
C ASP A 9 2.04 -1.01 -4.15
N ILE A 10 1.72 -2.18 -4.72
CA ILE A 10 2.35 -2.87 -5.84
C ILE A 10 2.20 -2.05 -7.12
N LEU A 11 3.05 -1.04 -7.24
CA LEU A 11 3.24 -0.33 -8.50
C LEU A 11 4.20 -1.16 -9.36
N ARG A 12 3.57 -1.73 -10.38
CA ARG A 12 4.07 -2.74 -11.32
C ARG A 12 5.24 -2.22 -12.17
N ALA A 13 6.23 -3.07 -12.42
CA ALA A 13 7.20 -2.88 -13.50
C ALA A 13 6.89 -3.84 -14.66
N ARG A 14 6.71 -3.32 -15.88
CA ARG A 14 6.73 -4.14 -17.10
C ARG A 14 8.18 -4.38 -17.53
N ARG A 15 8.54 -5.61 -17.88
CA ARG A 15 9.74 -5.88 -18.68
C ARG A 15 9.50 -5.41 -20.11
N CYS A 16 10.36 -4.55 -20.62
CA CYS A 16 10.46 -4.25 -22.05
C CYS A 16 11.73 -4.94 -22.57
N GLY A 17 11.57 -5.87 -23.52
CA GLY A 17 12.66 -6.42 -24.34
C GLY A 17 12.09 -6.62 -25.74
N SER A 18 12.84 -6.58 -26.85
CA SER A 18 14.26 -6.29 -27.10
C SER A 18 14.38 -5.84 -28.58
N THR A 19 15.50 -5.15 -28.86
CA THR A 19 16.06 -4.55 -30.08
C THR A 19 15.94 -5.22 -31.46
N ARG A 20 15.85 -4.38 -32.52
CA ARG A 20 16.67 -4.20 -33.77
C ARG A 20 15.78 -3.48 -34.82
N HIS A 21 16.11 -2.41 -35.55
CA HIS A 21 17.30 -1.96 -36.30
C HIS A 21 17.33 -0.41 -36.45
N LEU A 22 18.52 0.18 -36.62
CA LEU A 22 18.79 1.54 -37.18
C LEU A 22 19.25 1.39 -38.67
N PRO A 23 19.37 2.45 -39.52
CA PRO A 23 19.48 3.90 -39.22
C PRO A 23 18.71 4.88 -40.14
N GLY A 24 18.65 6.15 -39.72
CA GLY A 24 18.31 7.32 -40.56
C GLY A 24 18.44 8.64 -39.76
N HIS A 25 19.30 9.55 -40.20
CA HIS A 25 19.79 10.72 -39.45
C HIS A 25 18.97 12.02 -39.66
N ARG A 26 18.99 12.87 -38.61
CA ARG A 26 18.77 14.35 -38.50
C ARG A 26 17.36 14.87 -38.12
N PRO A 27 17.24 16.06 -37.47
CA PRO A 27 18.07 16.66 -36.43
C PRO A 27 17.25 17.13 -35.19
N LEU A 28 17.99 17.58 -34.18
CA LEU A 28 17.57 18.05 -32.86
C LEU A 28 16.44 19.11 -32.86
N SER A 29 15.32 18.78 -32.20
CA SER A 29 14.53 19.77 -31.45
C SER A 29 14.60 19.41 -29.97
N ARG A 30 15.33 20.23 -29.21
CA ARG A 30 15.42 20.19 -27.75
C ARG A 30 14.07 20.63 -27.17
N GLY A 31 13.09 19.72 -27.17
CA GLY A 31 11.91 19.84 -26.34
C GLY A 31 12.32 19.45 -24.93
N PHE A 32 12.23 20.37 -23.97
CA PHE A 32 12.28 20.03 -22.56
C PHE A 32 11.18 19.00 -22.31
N ALA A 33 11.56 17.73 -22.24
CA ALA A 33 10.68 16.67 -21.78
C ALA A 33 10.44 16.93 -20.30
N ALA A 34 9.34 17.62 -20.00
CA ALA A 34 8.75 17.58 -18.67
C ALA A 34 8.56 16.10 -18.36
N LYS A 35 9.33 15.58 -17.40
CA LYS A 35 9.09 14.26 -16.82
C LYS A 35 7.71 14.34 -16.17
N VAL A 36 6.68 13.94 -16.91
CA VAL A 36 5.35 13.73 -16.36
C VAL A 36 5.47 12.54 -15.43
N THR A 37 5.57 12.80 -14.14
CA THR A 37 5.29 11.79 -13.12
C THR A 37 3.90 11.26 -13.44
N PRO A 38 3.68 9.94 -13.67
CA PRO A 38 2.36 9.44 -13.98
C PRO A 38 1.43 9.79 -12.81
N GLY A 39 0.42 10.63 -13.07
CA GLY A 39 -0.58 10.97 -12.05
C GLY A 39 -1.32 9.71 -11.58
N ILE A 40 -1.78 9.72 -10.33
CA ILE A 40 -2.66 8.67 -9.82
C ILE A 40 -3.93 8.66 -10.70
N PRO A 41 -4.30 7.51 -11.31
CA PRO A 41 -5.51 7.45 -12.12
C PRO A 41 -6.72 7.80 -11.26
N SER A 42 -7.75 8.38 -11.87
CA SER A 42 -8.95 8.75 -11.15
C SER A 42 -10.23 8.45 -11.90
N VAL A 43 -11.24 8.02 -11.15
CA VAL A 43 -12.62 7.90 -11.62
C VAL A 43 -13.50 8.84 -10.81
N THR A 44 -14.63 9.24 -11.39
CA THR A 44 -15.61 10.13 -10.76
C THR A 44 -16.90 9.37 -10.56
N ALA A 45 -17.37 9.31 -9.32
CA ALA A 45 -18.72 8.85 -8.98
C ALA A 45 -19.63 10.08 -8.90
N ARG A 46 -20.67 10.09 -9.72
CA ARG A 46 -21.65 11.18 -9.83
C ARG A 46 -22.79 11.02 -8.83
N GLU A 47 -23.11 9.79 -8.47
CA GLU A 47 -24.19 9.46 -7.54
C GLU A 47 -23.93 8.15 -6.80
N MET A 48 -24.63 7.95 -5.69
CA MET A 48 -24.53 6.75 -4.85
C MET A 48 -24.78 5.45 -5.64
N LEU A 49 -25.67 5.48 -6.64
CA LEU A 49 -25.99 4.32 -7.48
C LEU A 49 -24.83 3.85 -8.35
N ASP A 50 -23.82 4.69 -8.61
CA ASP A 50 -22.62 4.28 -9.35
C ASP A 50 -21.90 3.12 -8.67
N SER A 51 -21.98 3.02 -7.34
CA SER A 51 -21.39 1.91 -6.57
C SER A 51 -21.94 0.53 -6.95
N GLN A 52 -23.10 0.47 -7.60
CA GLN A 52 -23.78 -0.75 -8.03
C GLN A 52 -23.74 -0.94 -9.55
N ARG A 53 -23.30 0.08 -10.32
CA ARG A 53 -23.21 0.00 -11.78
C ARG A 53 -22.02 -0.89 -12.17
N ARG A 54 -22.31 -1.99 -12.87
CA ARG A 54 -21.29 -2.99 -13.29
C ARG A 54 -20.15 -2.40 -14.11
N SER A 55 -20.42 -1.43 -14.97
CA SER A 55 -19.38 -0.73 -15.74
C SER A 55 -18.44 0.05 -14.82
N HIS A 56 -19.00 0.86 -13.92
CA HIS A 56 -18.24 1.68 -12.97
C HIS A 56 -17.38 0.83 -12.02
N VAL A 57 -17.94 -0.24 -11.45
CA VAL A 57 -17.19 -1.21 -10.64
C VAL A 57 -16.09 -1.90 -11.47
N GLY A 58 -16.40 -2.22 -12.73
CA GLY A 58 -15.44 -2.79 -13.67
C GLY A 58 -14.26 -1.86 -13.98
N ASP A 59 -14.51 -0.57 -14.15
CA ASP A 59 -13.49 0.45 -14.37
C ASP A 59 -12.58 0.60 -13.14
N ILE A 60 -13.17 0.59 -11.94
CA ILE A 60 -12.43 0.59 -10.67
C ILE A 60 -11.51 -0.65 -10.60
N HIS A 61 -12.04 -1.85 -10.87
CA HIS A 61 -11.25 -3.07 -10.91
C HIS A 61 -10.12 -2.99 -11.95
N HIS A 62 -10.41 -2.46 -13.14
CA HIS A 62 -9.42 -2.30 -14.20
C HIS A 62 -8.26 -1.41 -13.75
N HIS A 63 -8.53 -0.27 -13.12
CA HIS A 63 -7.49 0.62 -12.59
C HIS A 63 -6.71 0.00 -11.43
N LEU A 64 -7.40 -0.61 -10.46
CA LEU A 64 -6.75 -1.30 -9.35
C LEU A 64 -5.83 -2.43 -9.83
N ARG A 65 -6.25 -3.17 -10.86
CA ARG A 65 -5.34 -4.11 -11.51
C ARG A 65 -4.23 -3.36 -12.22
N THR A 66 -4.51 -2.57 -13.25
CA THR A 66 -3.47 -2.04 -14.14
C THR A 66 -2.46 -1.11 -13.46
N SER A 67 -2.90 -0.28 -12.51
CA SER A 67 -2.09 0.76 -11.86
C SER A 67 -1.74 0.46 -10.40
N GLY A 68 -2.44 -0.48 -9.73
CA GLY A 68 -2.23 -0.77 -8.31
C GLY A 68 -2.75 0.31 -7.36
N ILE A 69 -3.30 1.42 -7.87
CA ILE A 69 -3.85 2.51 -7.09
C ILE A 69 -4.94 3.23 -7.90
N LEU A 70 -5.93 3.81 -7.22
CA LEU A 70 -6.98 4.61 -7.83
C LEU A 70 -7.45 5.70 -6.87
N LYS A 71 -7.66 6.92 -7.38
CA LYS A 71 -8.39 7.97 -6.68
C LYS A 71 -9.85 8.00 -7.15
N ILE A 72 -10.80 7.88 -6.24
CA ILE A 72 -12.21 8.07 -6.55
C ILE A 72 -12.63 9.47 -6.10
N ARG A 73 -13.27 10.24 -6.99
CA ARG A 73 -13.87 11.54 -6.67
C ARG A 73 -15.37 11.37 -6.52
N LEU A 74 -15.91 11.71 -5.36
CA LEU A 74 -17.36 11.74 -5.14
C LEU A 74 -17.87 13.15 -5.45
N LEU A 75 -18.92 13.24 -6.26
CA LEU A 75 -19.64 14.50 -6.54
C LEU A 75 -20.92 14.64 -5.70
N PHE A 76 -21.03 13.85 -4.65
CA PHE A 76 -22.15 13.80 -3.72
C PHE A 76 -21.61 13.58 -2.29
N PRO A 77 -22.35 14.02 -1.26
CA PRO A 77 -21.98 13.74 0.14
C PRO A 77 -22.15 12.26 0.46
N ASP A 78 -21.25 11.72 1.28
CA ASP A 78 -21.29 10.33 1.73
C ASP A 78 -20.62 10.20 3.09
N ASP A 79 -21.20 10.86 4.10
CA ASP A 79 -20.59 10.94 5.44
C ASP A 79 -20.52 9.57 6.13
N ASP A 80 -21.41 8.64 5.74
CA ASP A 80 -21.46 7.27 6.24
C ASP A 80 -20.60 6.28 5.41
N SER A 81 -19.88 6.77 4.39
CA SER A 81 -19.05 5.96 3.48
C SER A 81 -19.77 4.78 2.81
N GLN A 82 -21.09 4.90 2.57
CA GLN A 82 -21.90 3.85 1.97
C GLN A 82 -21.46 3.53 0.54
N TYR A 83 -20.97 4.53 -0.20
CA TYR A 83 -20.46 4.31 -1.54
C TYR A 83 -19.24 3.40 -1.51
N LEU A 84 -18.28 3.66 -0.62
CA LEU A 84 -17.06 2.87 -0.52
C LEU A 84 -17.36 1.44 -0.06
N GLU A 85 -18.23 1.29 0.94
CA GLU A 85 -18.69 -0.02 1.41
C GLU A 85 -19.26 -0.85 0.25
N ARG A 86 -20.19 -0.27 -0.53
CA ARG A 86 -20.82 -0.94 -1.67
C ARG A 86 -19.84 -1.27 -2.78
N ILE A 87 -18.87 -0.39 -3.07
CA ILE A 87 -17.81 -0.69 -4.04
C ILE A 87 -17.03 -1.93 -3.62
N ILE A 88 -16.60 -2.00 -2.36
CA ILE A 88 -15.83 -3.13 -1.84
C ILE A 88 -16.65 -4.41 -1.98
N LEU A 89 -17.91 -4.42 -1.54
CA LEU A 89 -18.78 -5.59 -1.65
C LEU A 89 -19.01 -6.02 -3.11
N ASN A 90 -19.20 -5.08 -4.03
CA ASN A 90 -19.36 -5.40 -5.46
C ASN A 90 -18.06 -5.92 -6.09
N LEU A 91 -16.89 -5.40 -5.71
CA LEU A 91 -15.60 -5.93 -6.15
C LEU A 91 -15.38 -7.37 -5.65
N CYS A 92 -15.83 -7.68 -4.42
CA CYS A 92 -15.83 -9.04 -3.89
C CYS A 92 -16.75 -9.95 -4.73
N ALA A 93 -18.00 -9.55 -4.91
CA ALA A 93 -19.04 -10.34 -5.56
C ALA A 93 -18.78 -10.59 -7.06
N HIS A 94 -18.03 -9.71 -7.72
CA HIS A 94 -18.00 -9.68 -9.18
C HIS A 94 -16.61 -9.72 -9.80
N HIS A 95 -15.56 -9.45 -9.02
CA HIS A 95 -14.18 -9.38 -9.51
C HIS A 95 -13.18 -10.18 -8.67
N GLY A 96 -13.66 -10.99 -7.70
CA GLY A 96 -12.82 -11.94 -6.97
C GLY A 96 -11.80 -11.29 -6.03
N HIS A 97 -12.11 -10.12 -5.47
CA HIS A 97 -11.20 -9.44 -4.52
C HIS A 97 -11.12 -10.12 -3.15
N GLY A 98 -11.93 -11.17 -2.91
CA GLY A 98 -12.03 -11.83 -1.61
C GLY A 98 -12.78 -10.97 -0.58
N PRO A 99 -13.21 -11.55 0.55
CA PRO A 99 -13.91 -10.78 1.58
C PRO A 99 -12.98 -9.76 2.24
N PRO A 100 -13.51 -8.63 2.73
CA PRO A 100 -12.72 -7.65 3.45
C PRO A 100 -12.20 -8.22 4.78
N THR A 101 -10.97 -7.88 5.13
CA THR A 101 -10.32 -8.34 6.36
C THR A 101 -10.78 -7.49 7.55
N ARG A 102 -11.17 -8.15 8.64
CA ARG A 102 -11.54 -7.46 9.90
C ARG A 102 -10.32 -6.80 10.54
N HIS A 103 -10.53 -5.64 11.16
CA HIS A 103 -9.50 -4.92 11.90
C HIS A 103 -8.94 -5.76 13.04
N SER A 104 -9.80 -6.33 13.89
CA SER A 104 -9.40 -7.19 15.02
C SER A 104 -10.48 -8.23 15.31
N ALA A 105 -10.28 -9.07 16.33
CA ALA A 105 -11.30 -10.01 16.77
C ALA A 105 -12.61 -9.32 17.22
N SER A 106 -12.52 -8.10 17.75
CA SER A 106 -13.65 -7.34 18.32
C SER A 106 -14.18 -6.22 17.42
N ARG A 107 -13.51 -5.92 16.30
CA ARG A 107 -13.89 -4.82 15.40
C ARG A 107 -14.11 -5.33 13.98
N GLY A 108 -15.06 -4.70 13.28
CA GLY A 108 -15.42 -5.03 11.90
C GLY A 108 -14.30 -4.75 10.89
N TRP A 109 -14.65 -4.83 9.61
CA TRP A 109 -13.74 -4.56 8.49
C TRP A 109 -13.78 -3.11 7.99
N PHE A 110 -14.63 -2.29 8.61
CA PHE A 110 -14.82 -0.88 8.28
C PHE A 110 -14.77 -0.07 9.58
N TRP A 111 -13.89 0.93 9.63
CA TRP A 111 -13.63 1.69 10.86
C TRP A 111 -13.05 3.07 10.57
N ASP A 112 -13.19 3.97 11.54
CA ASP A 112 -12.63 5.33 11.48
C ASP A 112 -11.11 5.33 11.70
N VAL A 113 -10.39 6.04 10.83
CA VAL A 113 -8.99 6.41 11.05
C VAL A 113 -8.95 7.81 11.65
N ARG A 114 -8.88 7.87 12.98
CA ARG A 114 -8.75 9.12 13.72
C ARG A 114 -8.12 8.86 15.10
N PRO A 115 -7.41 9.85 15.67
CA PRO A 115 -6.96 9.78 17.06
C PRO A 115 -8.11 9.45 18.01
N SER A 116 -7.91 8.47 18.88
CA SER A 116 -8.88 8.07 19.90
C SER A 116 -8.44 8.58 21.27
N SER A 117 -9.28 9.36 21.94
CA SER A 117 -9.07 9.72 23.35
C SER A 117 -9.26 8.50 24.27
N ALA A 118 -10.10 7.55 23.88
CA ALA A 118 -10.50 6.43 24.74
C ALA A 118 -9.36 5.44 25.05
N GLY A 119 -8.40 5.22 24.14
CA GLY A 119 -7.27 4.32 24.44
C GLY A 119 -6.25 4.92 25.41
N ILE A 120 -6.18 6.25 25.48
CA ILE A 120 -5.36 6.96 26.48
C ILE A 120 -5.94 6.74 27.88
N GLU A 121 -7.26 6.71 28.01
CA GLU A 121 -7.98 6.59 29.28
C GLU A 121 -8.13 5.13 29.76
N THR A 122 -8.27 4.17 28.84
CA THR A 122 -8.62 2.78 29.16
C THR A 122 -7.44 1.81 29.19
N GLY A 123 -6.23 2.24 28.79
CA GLY A 123 -5.04 1.38 28.74
C GLY A 123 -5.09 0.27 27.70
N VAL A 124 -6.10 0.27 26.82
CA VAL A 124 -6.19 -0.67 25.70
C VAL A 124 -5.12 -0.31 24.66
N PRO A 125 -4.34 -1.29 24.14
CA PRO A 125 -3.40 -1.03 23.07
C PRO A 125 -4.07 -0.36 21.87
N LEU A 126 -3.61 0.84 21.52
CA LEU A 126 -4.12 1.60 20.38
C LEU A 126 -3.48 1.10 19.08
N ALA A 127 -4.31 0.92 18.05
CA ALA A 127 -3.80 0.79 16.69
C ALA A 127 -3.15 2.12 16.28
N ARG A 128 -2.16 2.09 15.37
CA ARG A 128 -1.49 3.32 14.89
C ARG A 128 -2.46 4.34 14.30
N SER A 129 -3.52 3.87 13.64
CA SER A 129 -4.64 4.67 13.11
C SER A 129 -5.44 5.43 14.15
N GLU A 130 -5.22 5.13 15.42
CA GLU A 130 -5.88 5.76 16.55
C GLU A 130 -4.95 6.70 17.32
N THR A 131 -3.76 6.98 16.79
CA THR A 131 -2.77 7.86 17.42
C THR A 131 -2.52 9.13 16.60
N MET A 132 -1.88 10.12 17.23
CA MET A 132 -1.40 11.34 16.57
C MET A 132 0.02 11.20 15.98
N GLN A 133 0.59 9.99 16.01
CA GLN A 133 1.96 9.75 15.57
C GLN A 133 2.04 9.64 14.05
N GLU A 134 3.23 9.88 13.51
CA GLU A 134 3.48 9.63 12.09
C GLU A 134 3.38 8.13 11.81
N PHE A 135 2.62 7.78 10.78
CA PHE A 135 2.72 6.45 10.19
C PHE A 135 4.05 6.34 9.48
N GLN A 136 4.93 5.46 9.97
CA GLN A 136 6.15 5.10 9.27
C GLN A 136 5.83 4.29 8.02
N TRP A 137 6.75 4.22 7.05
CA TRP A 137 6.56 3.39 5.86
C TRP A 137 6.26 1.94 6.25
N HIS A 138 5.19 1.40 5.71
CA HIS A 138 4.74 0.04 5.98
C HIS A 138 3.86 -0.47 4.84
N THR A 139 3.51 -1.74 4.91
CA THR A 139 2.41 -2.37 4.19
C THR A 139 1.40 -2.87 5.21
N ASP A 140 0.12 -2.59 4.99
CA ASP A 140 -0.95 -3.00 5.88
C ASP A 140 -1.00 -4.52 6.04
N CYS A 141 -1.31 -4.98 7.26
CA CYS A 141 -1.48 -6.39 7.56
C CYS A 141 -0.29 -7.29 7.13
N SER A 142 0.94 -6.77 7.13
CA SER A 142 2.15 -7.53 6.76
C SER A 142 2.37 -8.82 7.55
N TYR A 143 1.79 -8.88 8.75
CA TYR A 143 1.79 -9.99 9.69
C TYR A 143 0.72 -11.08 9.43
N GLU A 144 -0.22 -10.86 8.51
CA GLU A 144 -1.21 -11.88 8.13
C GLU A 144 -0.58 -12.94 7.22
N SER A 145 -0.98 -14.21 7.33
CA SER A 145 -0.51 -15.24 6.39
C SER A 145 -0.89 -14.91 4.94
N ALA A 146 -2.10 -14.39 4.73
CA ALA A 146 -2.62 -13.87 3.47
C ALA A 146 -3.08 -12.41 3.65
N PRO A 147 -2.18 -11.43 3.48
CA PRO A 147 -2.52 -10.01 3.58
C PRO A 147 -3.55 -9.60 2.53
N PRO A 148 -4.41 -8.62 2.84
CA PRO A 148 -5.30 -8.02 1.86
C PRO A 148 -4.48 -7.40 0.71
N LYS A 149 -5.01 -7.48 -0.50
CA LYS A 149 -4.35 -6.95 -1.70
C LYS A 149 -4.46 -5.44 -1.83
N TYR A 150 -5.53 -4.87 -1.31
CA TYR A 150 -5.84 -3.45 -1.37
C TYR A 150 -6.36 -3.00 -0.01
N PHE A 151 -6.11 -1.73 0.32
CA PHE A 151 -6.81 -1.00 1.36
C PHE A 151 -7.52 0.20 0.71
N ALA A 152 -8.52 0.75 1.39
CA ALA A 152 -9.24 1.91 0.91
C ALA A 152 -9.42 2.94 2.03
N LEU A 153 -9.32 4.21 1.66
CA LEU A 153 -9.50 5.34 2.57
C LEU A 153 -10.49 6.32 1.95
N GLN A 154 -11.51 6.70 2.73
CA GLN A 154 -12.40 7.80 2.43
C GLN A 154 -12.09 8.97 3.36
N VAL A 155 -11.89 10.15 2.78
CA VAL A 155 -11.67 11.37 3.55
C VAL A 155 -13.02 11.93 3.96
N LEU A 156 -13.43 11.66 5.19
CA LEU A 156 -14.63 12.27 5.79
C LEU A 156 -14.36 13.70 6.26
N GLN A 157 -13.21 13.91 6.91
CA GLN A 157 -12.74 15.24 7.30
C GLN A 157 -11.25 15.35 7.00
N PRO A 158 -10.80 16.34 6.21
CA PRO A 158 -9.39 16.58 6.04
C PRO A 158 -8.77 17.13 7.32
N ASP A 159 -7.47 16.92 7.48
CA ASP A 159 -6.70 17.55 8.54
C ASP A 159 -6.76 19.09 8.43
N ARG A 160 -6.81 19.78 9.58
CA ARG A 160 -6.92 21.25 9.68
C ARG A 160 -5.64 21.94 10.12
N TYR A 161 -4.57 21.18 10.39
CA TYR A 161 -3.33 21.65 11.01
C TYR A 161 -2.08 21.33 10.17
N GLY A 162 -2.25 21.12 8.86
CA GLY A 162 -1.14 20.89 7.91
C GLY A 162 -0.50 19.50 8.04
N GLY A 163 -1.27 18.53 8.52
CA GLY A 163 -1.01 17.09 8.48
C GLY A 163 -1.87 16.37 7.45
N GLY A 164 -2.17 15.09 7.68
CA GLY A 164 -3.11 14.33 6.84
C GLY A 164 -2.58 13.93 5.45
N THR A 165 -1.33 14.21 5.13
CA THR A 165 -0.77 13.95 3.80
C THR A 165 -0.53 12.47 3.57
N LEU A 166 -1.21 11.85 2.61
CA LEU A 166 -0.93 10.48 2.17
C LEU A 166 0.37 10.43 1.32
N SER A 167 1.38 9.68 1.77
CA SER A 167 2.59 9.40 0.97
C SER A 167 2.66 7.94 0.54
N LEU A 168 2.90 7.71 -0.74
CA LEU A 168 2.89 6.39 -1.39
C LEU A 168 4.21 6.14 -2.13
N MET A 169 4.67 4.90 -2.13
CA MET A 169 5.89 4.51 -2.85
C MET A 169 5.66 3.24 -3.67
N THR A 170 6.20 3.22 -4.88
CA THR A 170 6.13 2.05 -5.75
C THR A 170 7.14 1.00 -5.30
N ILE A 171 6.73 -0.26 -5.17
CA ILE A 171 7.68 -1.35 -4.88
C ILE A 171 8.70 -1.51 -6.01
N ALA A 172 8.31 -1.27 -7.27
CA ALA A 172 9.24 -1.29 -8.40
C ALA A 172 10.43 -0.34 -8.20
N LYS A 173 10.21 0.92 -7.81
CA LYS A 173 11.31 1.86 -7.52
C LYS A 173 12.20 1.33 -6.39
N LEU A 174 11.61 0.83 -5.30
CA LEU A 174 12.38 0.25 -4.20
C LEU A 174 13.28 -0.90 -4.66
N ALA A 175 12.72 -1.84 -5.41
CA ALA A 175 13.48 -3.00 -5.91
C ALA A 175 14.66 -2.61 -6.81
N HIS A 176 14.55 -1.54 -7.60
CA HIS A 176 15.66 -1.05 -8.43
C HIS A 176 16.83 -0.49 -7.62
N HIS A 177 16.61 -0.12 -6.35
CA HIS A 177 17.66 0.38 -5.44
C HIS A 177 18.32 -0.73 -4.63
N LEU A 178 17.84 -1.97 -4.75
CA LEU A 178 18.35 -3.13 -4.02
C LEU A 178 19.26 -3.96 -4.91
N SER A 179 20.39 -4.42 -4.35
CA SER A 179 21.28 -5.32 -5.06
C SER A 179 20.59 -6.68 -5.36
N PRO A 180 20.97 -7.39 -6.43
CA PRO A 180 20.38 -8.71 -6.75
C PRO A 180 20.53 -9.73 -5.61
N ALA A 181 21.65 -9.68 -4.89
CA ALA A 181 21.90 -10.56 -3.75
C ALA A 181 20.93 -10.27 -2.59
N VAL A 182 20.68 -8.99 -2.30
CA VAL A 182 19.70 -8.57 -1.29
C VAL A 182 18.29 -8.93 -1.70
N GLN A 183 17.90 -8.69 -2.96
CA GLN A 183 16.59 -9.12 -3.45
C GLN A 183 16.40 -10.62 -3.22
N LYS A 184 17.37 -11.45 -3.62
CA LYS A 184 17.32 -12.90 -3.39
C LYS A 184 17.14 -13.25 -1.91
N ALA A 185 17.87 -12.60 -1.01
CA ALA A 185 17.72 -12.83 0.42
C ALA A 185 16.34 -12.42 0.96
N LEU A 186 15.78 -11.31 0.48
CA LEU A 186 14.46 -10.85 0.88
C LEU A 186 13.31 -11.76 0.37
N PHE A 187 13.55 -12.54 -0.69
CA PHE A 187 12.61 -13.56 -1.17
C PHE A 187 12.59 -14.84 -0.34
N GLU A 188 13.61 -15.08 0.50
CA GLU A 188 13.67 -16.29 1.33
C GLU A 188 12.79 -16.15 2.59
N PRO A 189 12.16 -17.24 3.06
CA PRO A 189 11.26 -17.23 4.22
C PRO A 189 12.04 -17.19 5.56
N GLU A 190 13.00 -16.27 5.67
CA GLU A 190 13.97 -16.17 6.77
C GLU A 190 13.70 -14.99 7.70
N PHE A 191 12.46 -14.49 7.71
CA PHE A 191 12.03 -13.39 8.54
C PHE A 191 10.87 -13.83 9.43
N LYS A 192 11.03 -13.61 10.73
CA LYS A 192 9.95 -13.71 11.70
C LYS A 192 9.21 -12.39 11.72
N ILE A 193 7.92 -12.43 11.41
CA ILE A 193 7.04 -11.25 11.39
C ILE A 193 6.07 -11.37 12.56
N LYS A 194 6.25 -10.51 13.56
CA LYS A 194 5.44 -10.49 14.78
C LYS A 194 4.01 -10.03 14.46
N ILE A 195 3.03 -10.67 15.08
CA ILE A 195 1.63 -10.24 15.04
C ILE A 195 1.43 -9.27 16.20
N PRO A 196 1.03 -8.00 15.96
CA PRO A 196 0.77 -7.05 17.03
C PRO A 196 -0.37 -7.54 17.93
N LEU A 197 -0.28 -7.28 19.23
CA LEU A 197 -1.21 -7.80 20.23
C LEU A 197 -2.66 -7.37 19.94
N GLU A 198 -2.85 -6.14 19.49
CA GLU A 198 -4.15 -5.57 19.12
C GLU A 198 -4.84 -6.28 17.94
N PHE A 199 -4.07 -7.05 17.17
CA PHE A 199 -4.52 -7.81 16.00
C PHE A 199 -4.46 -9.33 16.21
N SER A 200 -4.11 -9.81 17.40
CA SER A 200 -4.06 -11.24 17.68
C SER A 200 -5.46 -11.85 17.58
N LYS A 201 -5.61 -12.83 16.67
CA LYS A 201 -6.84 -13.62 16.49
C LYS A 201 -6.75 -14.97 17.20
N GLN A 202 -5.54 -15.46 17.43
CA GLN A 202 -5.25 -16.75 18.08
C GLN A 202 -4.13 -16.52 19.11
N PRO A 203 -4.37 -16.76 20.40
CA PRO A 203 -3.38 -16.49 21.46
C PRO A 203 -2.03 -17.19 21.24
N ASP A 204 -2.05 -18.39 20.66
CA ASP A 204 -0.87 -19.23 20.45
C ASP A 204 -0.05 -18.82 19.22
N GLN A 205 -0.64 -18.05 18.30
CA GLN A 205 0.04 -17.58 17.10
C GLN A 205 0.51 -16.12 17.30
N GLN A 206 1.79 -15.98 17.64
CA GLN A 206 2.39 -14.66 17.91
C GLN A 206 3.22 -14.11 16.74
N HIS A 207 3.51 -14.95 15.74
CA HIS A 207 4.30 -14.57 14.58
C HIS A 207 4.00 -15.48 13.38
N ILE A 208 4.42 -15.04 12.20
CA ILE A 208 4.57 -15.87 11.01
C ILE A 208 6.04 -15.91 10.58
N MET A 209 6.43 -17.01 9.94
CA MET A 209 7.66 -17.08 9.17
C MET A 209 7.35 -16.73 7.72
N GLY A 210 8.12 -15.83 7.12
CA GLY A 210 7.86 -15.40 5.76
C GLY A 210 9.00 -14.63 5.11
N SER A 211 8.78 -14.29 3.85
CA SER A 211 9.67 -13.46 3.03
C SER A 211 9.23 -12.00 3.10
N ILE A 212 10.16 -11.07 2.91
CA ILE A 212 9.84 -9.65 2.78
C ILE A 212 9.41 -9.32 1.35
N LEU A 213 10.11 -9.85 0.34
CA LEU A 213 9.72 -9.75 -1.05
C LEU A 213 9.03 -11.04 -1.51
N GLY A 214 8.06 -10.90 -2.42
CA GLY A 214 7.35 -12.02 -2.98
C GLY A 214 6.83 -11.71 -4.39
N LEU A 215 6.24 -12.72 -5.03
CA LEU A 215 5.49 -12.54 -6.27
C LEU A 215 4.02 -12.85 -6.01
N ASP A 216 3.13 -11.99 -6.47
CA ASP A 216 1.69 -12.24 -6.46
C ASP A 216 1.39 -13.45 -7.35
N LYS A 217 0.65 -14.44 -6.83
CA LYS A 217 0.41 -15.70 -7.54
C LYS A 217 -0.46 -15.54 -8.80
N MET A 218 -1.24 -14.46 -8.90
CA MET A 218 -2.18 -14.26 -10.00
C MET A 218 -1.52 -13.61 -11.21
N ASP A 219 -0.54 -12.73 -10.99
CA ASP A 219 0.06 -11.93 -12.06
C ASP A 219 1.58 -11.75 -11.98
N ASN A 220 2.25 -12.46 -11.07
CA ASN A 220 3.69 -12.41 -10.82
C ASN A 220 4.22 -10.99 -10.56
N SER A 221 3.36 -10.07 -10.10
CA SER A 221 3.82 -8.75 -9.67
C SER A 221 4.60 -8.83 -8.37
N LEU A 222 5.61 -7.97 -8.24
CA LEU A 222 6.44 -7.90 -7.04
C LEU A 222 5.62 -7.36 -5.87
N VAL A 223 5.57 -8.10 -4.76
CA VAL A 223 4.91 -7.70 -3.52
C VAL A 223 5.93 -7.53 -2.40
N VAL A 224 5.59 -6.71 -1.40
CA VAL A 224 6.43 -6.46 -0.23
C VAL A 224 5.62 -6.60 1.05
N ARG A 225 6.25 -7.14 2.09
CA ARG A 225 5.75 -7.18 3.46
C ARG A 225 6.73 -6.43 4.32
N PHE A 226 6.38 -5.20 4.69
CA PHE A 226 7.26 -4.36 5.48
C PHE A 226 6.49 -3.67 6.59
N ARG A 227 6.94 -3.85 7.82
CA ARG A 227 6.61 -2.98 8.94
C ARG A 227 7.76 -3.10 9.94
N GLU A 228 8.53 -2.03 10.06
CA GLU A 228 9.88 -2.09 10.64
C GLU A 228 9.93 -2.71 12.03
N ASP A 229 8.98 -2.35 12.90
CA ASP A 229 8.86 -2.82 14.28
C ASP A 229 8.46 -4.31 14.43
N LEU A 230 8.00 -4.94 13.36
CA LEU A 230 7.49 -6.32 13.41
C LEU A 230 8.46 -7.36 12.86
N ILE A 231 9.50 -6.95 12.15
CA ILE A 231 10.37 -7.86 11.40
C ILE A 231 11.63 -8.17 12.19
N GLU A 232 11.92 -9.45 12.35
CA GLU A 232 13.12 -10.01 12.95
C GLU A 232 13.81 -10.96 11.96
N PRO A 233 14.98 -10.59 11.42
CA PRO A 233 15.76 -11.48 10.55
C PRO A 233 16.32 -12.68 11.30
N MET A 234 16.25 -13.88 10.73
CA MET A 234 16.62 -15.12 11.44
C MET A 234 18.08 -15.55 11.27
N ASN A 235 18.85 -14.88 10.42
CA ASN A 235 20.27 -15.20 10.19
C ASN A 235 21.05 -13.95 9.70
N PRO A 236 22.39 -13.98 9.70
CA PRO A 236 23.21 -12.83 9.31
C PRO A 236 22.96 -12.32 7.89
N ARG A 237 22.65 -13.20 6.94
CA ARG A 237 22.36 -12.83 5.55
C ARG A 237 21.04 -12.08 5.45
N ALA A 238 20.00 -12.58 6.11
CA ALA A 238 18.70 -11.91 6.19
C ALA A 238 18.83 -10.55 6.91
N ALA A 239 19.64 -10.48 7.97
CA ALA A 239 19.89 -9.24 8.70
C ALA A 239 20.58 -8.18 7.83
N ALA A 240 21.65 -8.55 7.11
CA ALA A 240 22.33 -7.64 6.18
C ALA A 240 21.40 -7.13 5.07
N ALA A 241 20.58 -8.03 4.49
CA ALA A 241 19.59 -7.68 3.48
C ALA A 241 18.51 -6.72 4.01
N TYR A 242 18.08 -6.92 5.26
CA TYR A 242 17.11 -6.05 5.92
C TYR A 242 17.66 -4.65 6.20
N GLU A 243 18.93 -4.54 6.58
CA GLU A 243 19.58 -3.23 6.74
C GLU A 243 19.68 -2.46 5.42
N GLU A 244 20.08 -3.11 4.32
CA GLU A 244 20.12 -2.48 3.00
C GLU A 244 18.72 -2.00 2.57
N LEU A 245 17.68 -2.81 2.83
CA LEU A 245 16.29 -2.42 2.59
C LEU A 245 15.89 -1.14 3.34
N LYS A 246 16.21 -1.05 4.63
CA LYS A 246 15.92 0.15 5.44
C LYS A 246 16.65 1.38 4.91
N VAL A 247 17.93 1.23 4.53
CA VAL A 247 18.71 2.31 3.92
C VAL A 247 18.07 2.79 2.61
N ALA A 248 17.73 1.86 1.71
CA ALA A 248 17.10 2.18 0.43
C ALA A 248 15.74 2.87 0.61
N LEU A 249 14.91 2.38 1.53
CA LEU A 249 13.63 3.00 1.89
C LEU A 249 13.80 4.44 2.38
N ASN A 250 14.76 4.66 3.30
CA ASN A 250 15.02 5.98 3.85
C ASN A 250 15.57 6.97 2.81
N GLN A 251 16.40 6.51 1.88
CA GLN A 251 16.90 7.34 0.78
C GLN A 251 15.75 7.75 -0.16
N LEU A 252 14.91 6.80 -0.55
CA LEU A 252 13.74 7.08 -1.39
C LEU A 252 12.74 8.01 -0.70
N ALA A 253 12.53 7.83 0.60
CA ALA A 253 11.66 8.68 1.40
C ALA A 253 12.15 10.13 1.41
N LYS A 254 13.45 10.37 1.56
CA LYS A 254 14.04 11.72 1.53
C LYS A 254 13.87 12.39 0.16
N ASN A 255 14.05 11.63 -0.92
CA ASN A 255 13.89 12.15 -2.27
C ASN A 255 12.43 12.58 -2.57
N LEU A 256 11.44 11.84 -2.04
CA LEU A 256 10.03 12.23 -2.13
C LEU A 256 9.71 13.52 -1.36
N GLN A 257 10.47 13.83 -0.31
CA GLN A 257 10.26 15.05 0.48
C GLN A 257 10.86 16.30 -0.16
N SER A 258 11.84 16.13 -1.07
CA SER A 258 12.50 17.23 -1.78
C SER A 258 11.85 17.61 -3.12
N GLU A 259 10.85 16.85 -3.57
CA GLU A 259 10.08 17.13 -4.80
C GLU A 259 8.79 17.94 -4.54
N ASP A 260 8.44 18.19 -3.27
CA ASP A 260 7.35 19.08 -2.82
C ASP A 260 7.89 20.46 -2.43
#